data_AF-A0A526UZ62-F1
#
_entry.id   AF-A0A526UZ62-F1
#
_cell.length_a   1.000
_cell.length_b   1.000
_cell.length_c   1.000
_cell.angle_alpha   90.00
_cell.angle_beta   90.00
_cell.angle_gamma   90.00
#
_symmetry.space_group_name_H-M   'P 1'
#
loop_
_entity.id
_entity.type
_entity.pdbx_description
1 polymer ?
#
loop_
_entity_poly.entity_id
_entity_poly.type
_entity_poly.pdbx_seq_one_letter_code
_entity_poly.pdbx_strand_id
1 'polypeptide(L)'
;ADIAASVGHEILDGNYDRAILFCGTGIGVSISANKVPGIRAALTHDTYSAERAAKSNNAQIITMGARVIGPELAKSIADAWLASEFD
;
A
#
# COMPACT_ATOMS: atom_id res chain seq x y z
N ALA A 1 -3.85 9.08 -10.51
CA ALA A 1 -5.08 9.16 -9.71
C ALA A 1 -6.02 8.04 -10.12
N ASP A 2 -6.36 7.95 -11.41
CA ASP A 2 -7.27 6.93 -11.93
C ASP A 2 -6.90 5.48 -11.57
N ILE A 3 -5.63 5.10 -11.79
CA ILE A 3 -5.13 3.75 -11.47
C ILE A 3 -5.29 3.40 -9.98
N ALA A 4 -5.00 4.34 -9.07
CA ALA A 4 -5.08 4.08 -7.63
C ALA A 4 -6.52 3.86 -7.15
N ALA A 5 -7.47 4.58 -7.75
CA ALA A 5 -8.89 4.37 -7.47
C ALA A 5 -9.38 3.04 -8.08
N SER A 6 -9.01 2.74 -9.33
CA SER A 6 -9.37 1.47 -9.99
C SER A 6 -8.88 0.25 -9.19
N VAL A 7 -7.62 0.23 -8.77
CA VAL A 7 -7.07 -0.85 -7.91
C VAL A 7 -7.86 -0.99 -6.61
N GLY A 8 -8.30 0.12 -6.02
CA GLY A 8 -9.15 0.09 -4.84
C GLY A 8 -10.50 -0.60 -5.08
N HIS A 9 -11.15 -0.35 -6.21
CA HIS A 9 -12.40 -1.02 -6.56
C HIS A 9 -12.19 -2.51 -6.83
N GLU A 10 -11.14 -2.88 -7.57
CA GLU A 10 -10.84 -4.29 -7.85
C GLU A 10 -10.58 -5.12 -6.58
N ILE A 11 -10.00 -4.51 -5.54
CA ILE A 11 -9.86 -5.15 -4.22
C ILE A 11 -11.21 -5.34 -3.55
N LEU A 12 -12.09 -4.33 -3.61
CA LEU A 12 -13.43 -4.42 -3.03
C LEU A 12 -14.33 -5.43 -3.76
N ASP A 13 -14.13 -5.58 -5.07
CA ASP A 13 -14.83 -6.56 -5.90
C ASP A 13 -14.29 -7.98 -5.70
N GLY A 14 -13.19 -8.14 -4.95
CA GLY A 14 -12.58 -9.43 -4.65
C GLY A 14 -11.71 -10.01 -5.77
N ASN A 15 -11.37 -9.21 -6.77
CA ASN A 15 -10.49 -9.62 -7.87
C ASN A 15 -9.01 -9.66 -7.44
N TYR A 16 -8.65 -8.87 -6.43
CA TYR A 16 -7.34 -8.90 -5.77
C TYR A 16 -7.50 -8.81 -4.25
N ASP A 17 -6.64 -9.49 -3.51
CA ASP A 17 -6.66 -9.40 -2.04
C ASP A 17 -6.02 -8.09 -1.55
N ARG A 18 -4.89 -7.72 -2.16
CA ARG A 18 -4.05 -6.61 -1.72
C ARG A 18 -3.25 -6.00 -2.89
N ALA A 19 -2.73 -4.79 -2.74
CA ALA A 19 -1.88 -4.14 -3.76
C ALA A 19 -0.71 -3.31 -3.22
N ILE A 20 0.31 -3.13 -4.06
CA ILE A 20 1.44 -2.23 -3.81
C ILE A 20 1.44 -1.15 -4.90
N LEU A 21 1.40 0.12 -4.52
CA LEU A 21 1.39 1.25 -5.47
C LEU A 21 2.64 2.11 -5.33
N PHE A 22 3.12 2.65 -6.46
CA PHE A 22 4.26 3.56 -6.49
C PHE A 22 3.91 4.88 -7.18
N CYS A 23 4.46 5.98 -6.67
CA CYS A 23 4.67 7.19 -7.45
C CYS A 23 5.99 7.86 -7.01
N GLY A 24 6.26 9.11 -7.40
CA GLY A 24 7.49 9.79 -6.99
C GLY A 24 7.71 9.75 -5.47
N THR A 25 6.71 10.17 -4.68
CA THR A 25 6.76 10.15 -3.21
C THR A 25 5.92 9.06 -2.56
N GLY A 26 5.00 8.44 -3.29
CA GLY A 26 3.97 7.53 -2.77
C GLY A 26 2.75 8.24 -2.16
N ILE A 27 2.85 9.55 -1.89
CA ILE A 27 1.79 10.35 -1.23
C ILE A 27 0.55 10.44 -2.11
N GLY A 28 0.71 10.85 -3.37
CA GLY A 28 -0.44 11.09 -4.26
C GLY A 28 -1.27 9.83 -4.53
N VAL A 29 -0.61 8.68 -4.69
CA VAL A 29 -1.30 7.41 -4.89
C VAL A 29 -1.97 6.92 -3.60
N SER A 30 -1.37 7.14 -2.42
CA SER A 30 -2.01 6.85 -1.13
C SER A 30 -3.27 7.69 -0.93
N ILE A 31 -3.18 9.02 -1.14
CA ILE A 31 -4.33 9.92 -1.02
C ILE A 31 -5.44 9.49 -1.96
N SER A 32 -5.11 9.19 -3.22
CA SER A 32 -6.09 8.79 -4.23
C SER A 32 -6.77 7.47 -3.91
N ALA A 33 -6.01 6.45 -3.47
CA ALA A 33 -6.58 5.14 -3.08
C ALA A 33 -7.51 5.26 -1.86
N ASN A 34 -7.11 6.05 -0.85
CA ASN A 34 -7.92 6.29 0.35
C ASN A 34 -9.22 7.09 0.11
N LYS A 35 -9.45 7.59 -1.11
CA LYS A 35 -10.76 8.17 -1.48
C LYS A 35 -11.81 7.13 -1.84
N VAL A 36 -11.40 5.88 -2.07
CA VAL A 36 -12.33 4.76 -2.29
C VAL A 36 -12.84 4.28 -0.92
N PRO A 37 -14.14 4.43 -0.60
CA PRO A 37 -14.67 3.98 0.69
C PRO A 37 -14.44 2.48 0.90
N GLY A 38 -13.90 2.10 2.08
CA GLY A 38 -13.57 0.71 2.41
C GLY A 38 -12.11 0.31 2.17
N ILE A 39 -11.36 1.12 1.40
CA ILE A 39 -9.93 0.94 1.18
C ILE A 39 -9.11 1.67 2.24
N ARG A 40 -8.04 1.02 2.70
CA ARG A 40 -7.02 1.59 3.57
C ARG A 40 -5.66 1.42 2.88
N ALA A 41 -5.08 2.55 2.48
CA ALA A 41 -3.79 2.63 1.82
C ALA A 41 -2.76 3.34 2.71
N ALA A 42 -1.68 2.65 3.09
CA ALA A 42 -0.63 3.20 3.94
C ALA A 42 0.62 3.57 3.15
N LEU A 43 1.10 4.81 3.29
CA LEU A 43 2.42 5.20 2.76
C LEU A 43 3.51 4.64 3.68
N THR A 44 4.39 3.80 3.14
CA THR A 44 5.43 3.12 3.91
C THR A 44 6.80 3.32 3.26
N HIS A 45 7.78 3.79 4.03
CA HIS A 45 9.18 3.95 3.58
C HIS A 45 10.17 3.21 4.49
N ASP A 46 9.65 2.35 5.37
CA ASP A 46 10.39 1.52 6.29
C ASP A 46 9.57 0.24 6.60
N THR A 47 10.26 -0.81 7.06
CA THR A 47 9.63 -2.12 7.30
C THR A 47 8.68 -2.10 8.48
N TYR A 48 8.96 -1.32 9.52
CA TYR A 48 8.09 -1.22 10.70
C TYR A 48 6.71 -0.66 10.33
N SER A 49 6.68 0.45 9.58
CA SER A 49 5.44 1.03 9.07
C SER A 49 4.68 0.06 8.16
N ALA A 50 5.38 -0.72 7.35
CA ALA A 50 4.78 -1.78 6.52
C ALA A 50 4.11 -2.87 7.35
N GLU A 51 4.78 -3.39 8.38
CA GLU A 51 4.18 -4.38 9.27
C GLU A 51 2.95 -3.82 9.99
N ARG A 52 3.03 -2.59 10.53
CA ARG A 52 1.90 -1.95 11.21
C ARG A 52 0.74 -1.64 10.25
N ALA A 53 1.03 -1.37 8.97
CA ALA A 53 -0.01 -1.22 7.95
C ALA A 53 -0.90 -2.47 7.87
N ALA A 54 -0.31 -3.66 7.82
CA ALA A 54 -1.07 -4.91 7.86
C ALA A 54 -1.64 -5.20 9.26
N LYS A 55 -0.78 -5.36 10.27
CA LYS A 55 -1.14 -5.88 11.61
C LYS A 55 -2.09 -4.99 12.41
N SER A 56 -2.11 -3.68 12.17
CA SER A 56 -2.89 -2.72 12.98
C SER A 56 -4.02 -2.08 12.23
N ASN A 57 -3.77 -1.79 10.96
CA ASN A 57 -4.67 -0.99 10.15
C ASN A 57 -5.41 -1.83 9.13
N ASN A 58 -5.14 -3.14 9.05
CA ASN A 58 -5.67 -4.02 8.02
C ASN A 58 -5.57 -3.38 6.62
N ALA A 59 -4.43 -2.74 6.32
CA ALA A 59 -4.27 -1.99 5.09
C ALA A 59 -4.18 -2.96 3.91
N GLN A 60 -5.14 -2.87 2.99
CA GLN A 60 -5.14 -3.68 1.76
C GLN A 60 -4.12 -3.16 0.75
N ILE A 61 -3.68 -1.90 0.91
CA ILE A 61 -2.71 -1.28 0.01
C ILE A 61 -1.56 -0.69 0.83
N ILE A 62 -0.32 -0.95 0.40
CA ILE A 62 0.81 -0.08 0.76
C ILE A 62 1.24 0.76 -0.45
N THR A 63 1.75 1.95 -0.17
CA THR A 63 2.32 2.81 -1.20
C THR A 63 3.74 3.20 -0.86
N MET A 64 4.56 3.38 -1.90
CA MET A 64 5.98 3.67 -1.77
C MET A 64 6.41 4.77 -2.74
N GLY A 65 7.49 5.47 -2.37
CA GLY A 65 8.04 6.56 -3.16
C GLY A 65 9.26 6.12 -3.96
N ALA A 66 9.12 6.01 -5.28
CA ALA A 66 10.20 5.61 -6.19
C ALA A 66 11.37 6.62 -6.23
N ARG A 67 11.17 7.85 -5.73
CA ARG A 67 12.22 8.87 -5.57
C ARG A 67 12.63 9.07 -4.10
N VAL A 68 12.11 8.26 -3.18
CA VAL A 68 12.34 8.39 -1.74
C VAL A 68 13.17 7.23 -1.21
N ILE A 69 12.88 6.01 -1.66
CA ILE A 69 13.58 4.79 -1.23
C ILE A 69 14.18 4.05 -2.42
N GLY A 70 15.30 3.34 -2.18
CA GLY A 70 15.93 2.49 -3.18
C GLY A 70 15.22 1.14 -3.39
N PRO A 71 15.51 0.43 -4.48
CA PRO A 71 14.80 -0.80 -4.85
C PRO A 71 14.97 -1.93 -3.84
N GLU A 72 16.16 -2.09 -3.23
CA GLU A 72 16.36 -3.16 -2.24
C GLU A 72 15.58 -2.91 -0.95
N LEU A 73 15.52 -1.65 -0.48
CA LEU A 73 14.68 -1.30 0.66
C LEU A 73 13.18 -1.47 0.32
N ALA A 74 12.76 -1.11 -0.89
CA ALA A 74 11.38 -1.29 -1.33
C ALA A 74 10.95 -2.78 -1.34
N LYS A 75 11.85 -3.69 -1.74
CA LYS A 75 11.62 -5.14 -1.64
C LYS A 75 11.45 -5.57 -0.18
N SER A 76 12.35 -5.15 0.71
CA SER A 76 12.24 -5.49 2.14
C SER A 76 10.95 -4.97 2.78
N ILE A 77 10.48 -3.79 2.40
CA ILE A 77 9.20 -3.23 2.85
C ILE A 77 8.03 -4.07 2.32
N ALA A 78 8.06 -4.44 1.04
CA ALA A 78 7.04 -5.30 0.44
C ALA A 78 6.98 -6.67 1.15
N ASP A 79 8.14 -7.30 1.38
CA ASP A 79 8.25 -8.58 2.07
C ASP A 79 7.69 -8.50 3.50
N ALA A 80 8.06 -7.46 4.26
CA ALA A 80 7.58 -7.27 5.63
C ALA A 80 6.05 -7.12 5.70
N TRP A 81 5.44 -6.41 4.75
CA TRP A 81 4.00 -6.27 4.66
C TRP A 81 3.30 -7.53 4.11
N LEU A 82 3.89 -8.27 3.18
CA LEU A 82 3.39 -9.56 2.66
C LEU A 82 3.40 -10.65 3.73
N ALA A 83 4.42 -10.69 4.57
CA ALA A 83 4.52 -11.64 5.68
C ALA A 83 3.64 -11.29 6.90
N SER A 84 2.95 -10.15 6.86
CA SER A 84 2.13 -9.65 7.97
C SER A 84 0.63 -9.81 7.65
N GLU A 85 -0.11 -10.33 8.62
CA GLU A 85 -1.58 -10.49 8.57
C GLU A 85 -2.25 -9.66 9.66
N PHE A 86 -3.54 -9.36 9.47
CA PHE A 86 -4.36 -8.67 10.45
C PHE A 86 -5.05 -9.73 11.33
N ASP A 87 -4.91 -9.61 12.64
CA ASP A 87 -5.56 -10.48 13.63
C ASP A 87 -7.05 -10.14 13.83
#